data_AF-A0A1F9WGD6-F1
#
_entry.id   AF-A0A1F9WGD6-F1
#
_cell.length_a   1.000
_cell.length_b   1.000
_cell.length_c   1.000
_cell.angle_alpha   90.00
_cell.angle_beta   90.00
_cell.angle_gamma   90.00
#
_symmetry.space_group_name_H-M   'P 1'
#
loop_
_entity.id
_entity.type
_entity.pdbx_description
1 polymer ?
#
loop_
_entity_poly.entity_id
_entity_poly.type
_entity_poly.pdbx_seq_one_letter_code
_entity_poly.pdbx_strand_id
1 'polypeptide(L)'
;MKNLKLLALLNTPLGVMLVVASLVAAVELLIMLAILPVIIPHDYWAFADPVLLTLIVAPALYFLVFRKMHESEERFRQINAAALNAIVIVNEQGRITNWNLAAQQMFGYSREEAVGQLMHQLLPPPRYRADAEHGFARFEETGEGPVVGKVTEIAALRKDGSEFPIELSILAVKVKGRWNAIGIIRDITERKKAEEALREHQIELKLQNEELQRAQMELEATHAHYIELYDLAPVGYCTVAEETGLILQANLTVAAMLGVDRGALIKQRIFRFILPEDQDIYYLFRKNHGD
;
A
#
# COMPACT_ATOMS: atom_id res chain seq x y z
N MET A 1 37.52 -2.02 45.66
CA MET A 1 36.56 -2.89 46.38
C MET A 1 35.22 -2.25 46.78
N LYS A 2 35.10 -0.93 47.00
CA LYS A 2 33.82 -0.30 47.42
C LYS A 2 32.71 -0.25 46.33
N ASN A 3 33.06 -0.12 45.05
CA ASN A 3 32.06 -0.01 43.96
C ASN A 3 31.31 -1.30 43.61
N LEU A 4 31.88 -2.49 43.88
CA LEU A 4 31.25 -3.78 43.55
C LEU A 4 30.07 -4.12 44.48
N LYS A 5 30.08 -3.63 45.73
CA LYS A 5 28.99 -3.85 46.70
C LYS A 5 27.76 -2.98 46.43
N LEU A 6 27.95 -1.78 45.87
CA LEU A 6 26.86 -0.84 45.56
C LEU A 6 25.99 -1.34 44.39
N LEU A 7 26.64 -1.91 43.36
CA LEU A 7 25.97 -2.54 42.21
C LEU A 7 25.18 -3.80 42.60
N ALA A 8 25.66 -4.57 43.59
CA ALA A 8 24.93 -5.74 44.09
C ALA A 8 23.66 -5.39 44.88
N LEU A 9 23.65 -4.26 45.60
CA LEU A 9 22.45 -3.78 46.30
C LEU A 9 21.33 -3.39 45.32
N LEU A 10 21.68 -2.72 44.21
CA LEU A 10 20.72 -2.27 43.19
C LEU A 10 19.97 -3.41 42.47
N ASN A 11 20.41 -4.66 42.60
CA ASN A 11 19.76 -5.83 42.00
C ASN A 11 18.68 -6.48 42.90
N THR A 12 18.50 -5.96 44.12
CA THR A 12 17.44 -6.42 45.03
C THR A 12 16.42 -5.30 45.23
N PRO A 13 15.12 -5.62 45.34
CA PRO A 13 14.09 -4.61 45.60
C PRO A 13 14.38 -3.80 46.87
N LEU A 14 14.98 -4.42 47.89
CA LEU A 14 15.40 -3.77 49.13
C LEU A 14 16.53 -2.76 48.90
N GLY A 15 17.52 -3.07 48.05
CA GLY A 15 18.63 -2.15 47.80
C GLY A 15 18.29 -1.02 46.83
N VAL A 16 17.36 -1.23 45.89
CA VAL A 16 16.76 -0.11 45.13
C VAL A 16 16.00 0.82 46.08
N MET A 17 15.21 0.28 47.00
CA MET A 17 14.51 1.06 48.02
C MET A 17 15.48 1.86 48.89
N LEU A 18 16.60 1.27 49.32
CA LEU A 18 17.63 1.95 50.11
C LEU A 18 18.32 3.09 49.36
N VAL A 19 18.60 2.90 48.07
CA VAL A 19 19.21 3.95 47.22
C VAL A 19 18.23 5.08 46.96
N VAL A 20 16.96 4.75 46.66
CA VAL A 20 15.90 5.77 46.49
C VAL A 20 15.70 6.53 47.80
N ALA A 21 15.61 5.86 48.94
CA ALA A 21 15.51 6.50 50.25
C ALA A 21 16.71 7.40 50.56
N SER A 22 17.92 6.98 50.20
CA SER A 22 19.14 7.80 50.38
C SER A 22 19.14 9.03 49.46
N LEU A 23 18.66 8.89 48.22
CA LEU A 23 18.58 10.00 47.27
C LEU A 23 17.52 11.02 47.70
N VAL A 24 16.37 10.54 48.19
CA VAL A 24 15.30 11.36 48.76
C VAL A 24 15.81 12.11 49.99
N ALA A 25 16.49 11.43 50.90
CA ALA A 25 17.09 12.06 52.08
C ALA A 25 18.15 13.11 51.70
N ALA A 26 18.94 12.87 50.64
CA ALA A 26 19.93 13.85 50.15
C ALA A 26 19.26 15.09 49.52
N VAL A 27 18.16 14.90 48.79
CA VAL A 27 17.36 15.99 48.21
C VAL A 27 16.65 16.78 49.32
N GLU A 28 16.12 16.11 50.34
CA GLU A 28 15.53 16.75 51.53
C GLU A 28 16.56 17.55 52.31
N LEU A 29 17.78 17.00 52.50
CA LEU A 29 18.89 17.72 53.13
C LEU A 29 19.28 18.97 52.32
N LEU A 30 19.30 18.87 50.99
CA LEU A 30 19.57 20.00 50.10
C LEU A 30 18.47 21.06 50.18
N ILE A 31 17.20 20.66 50.23
CA ILE A 31 16.05 21.57 50.38
C ILE A 31 16.09 22.23 51.77
N MET A 32 16.41 21.49 52.83
CA MET A 32 16.57 22.03 54.18
C MET A 32 17.73 23.03 54.27
N LEU A 33 18.85 22.78 53.60
CA LEU A 33 20.03 23.66 53.64
C LEU A 33 19.93 24.87 52.71
N ALA A 34 19.30 24.73 51.54
CA ALA A 34 19.33 25.76 50.50
C ALA A 34 18.06 26.63 50.46
N ILE A 35 16.90 26.08 50.82
CA ILE A 35 15.61 26.74 50.59
C ILE A 35 14.97 27.16 51.92
N LEU A 36 15.06 26.32 52.95
CA LEU A 36 14.47 26.59 54.26
C LEU A 36 14.99 27.87 54.94
N PRO A 37 16.29 28.24 54.88
CA PRO A 37 16.80 29.47 55.51
C PRO A 37 16.35 30.75 54.84
N VAL A 38 15.91 30.66 53.57
CA VAL A 38 15.47 31.80 52.76
C VAL A 38 13.98 32.09 52.99
N ILE A 39 13.20 31.05 53.33
CA ILE A 39 11.74 31.12 53.42
C ILE A 39 11.25 31.17 54.87
N ILE A 40 11.98 30.56 55.81
CA ILE A 40 11.53 30.38 57.20
C ILE A 40 12.43 31.20 58.15
N PRO A 41 11.89 32.21 58.86
CA PRO A 41 12.61 32.96 59.88
C PRO A 41 13.20 32.03 60.96
N HIS A 42 14.35 32.41 61.52
CA HIS A 42 15.18 31.57 62.41
C HIS A 42 14.41 30.97 63.60
N ASP A 43 13.32 31.61 64.02
CA ASP A 43 12.49 31.23 65.17
C ASP A 43 11.60 29.99 64.94
N TYR A 44 11.41 29.56 63.69
CA TYR A 44 10.56 28.41 63.35
C TYR A 44 11.33 27.12 63.03
N TRP A 45 12.66 27.13 63.15
CA TRP A 45 13.52 25.99 62.83
C TRP A 45 13.31 24.79 63.76
N ALA A 46 12.80 25.01 64.96
CA ALA A 46 12.47 23.96 65.93
C ALA A 46 11.26 23.09 65.53
N PHE A 47 10.47 23.51 64.53
CA PHE A 47 9.28 22.79 64.05
C PHE A 47 9.47 22.10 62.69
N ALA A 48 10.62 22.30 62.03
CA ALA A 48 10.94 21.64 60.78
C ALA A 48 11.43 20.21 61.03
N ASP A 49 10.52 19.33 61.45
CA ASP A 49 10.82 17.90 61.61
C ASP A 49 11.04 17.28 60.22
N PRO A 50 12.27 16.81 59.90
CA PRO A 50 12.54 16.12 58.64
C PRO A 50 11.59 14.94 58.41
N VAL A 51 11.19 14.24 59.47
CA VAL A 51 10.28 13.09 59.40
C VAL A 51 8.89 13.52 58.94
N LEU A 52 8.39 14.66 59.42
CA LEU A 52 7.10 15.22 59.01
C LEU A 52 7.14 15.64 57.53
N LEU A 53 8.26 16.22 57.09
CA LEU A 53 8.47 16.65 55.71
C LEU A 53 8.51 15.45 54.74
N THR A 54 9.21 14.37 55.11
CA THR A 54 9.22 13.10 54.35
C THR A 54 7.83 12.46 54.30
N LEU A 55 7.09 12.46 55.42
CA LEU A 55 5.74 11.90 55.50
C LEU A 55 4.74 12.63 54.59
N ILE A 56 4.96 13.93 54.32
CA ILE A 56 4.12 14.75 53.46
C ILE A 56 4.54 14.64 51.98
N VAL A 57 5.84 14.67 51.69
CA VAL A 57 6.36 14.76 50.31
C VAL A 57 6.43 13.38 49.63
N ALA A 58 6.80 12.32 50.36
CA ALA A 58 6.98 11.00 49.76
C ALA A 58 5.68 10.40 49.18
N PRO A 59 4.51 10.48 49.85
CA PRO A 59 3.25 9.99 49.27
C PRO A 59 2.83 10.78 48.03
N ALA A 60 3.05 12.10 48.02
CA ALA A 60 2.73 12.96 46.88
C ALA A 60 3.62 12.66 45.67
N LEU A 61 4.93 12.44 45.90
CA LEU A 61 5.88 12.06 44.85
C LEU A 61 5.57 10.66 44.31
N TYR A 62 5.31 9.70 45.21
CA TYR A 62 4.92 8.35 44.83
C TYR A 62 3.64 8.36 43.99
N PHE A 63 2.62 9.11 44.44
CA PHE A 63 1.37 9.28 43.71
C PHE A 63 1.60 9.92 42.34
N LEU A 64 2.44 10.94 42.23
CA LEU A 64 2.74 11.61 40.95
C LEU A 64 3.46 10.68 39.96
N VAL A 65 4.47 9.94 40.43
CA VAL A 65 5.21 8.97 39.60
C VAL A 65 4.30 7.82 39.18
N PHE A 66 3.54 7.26 40.13
CA PHE A 66 2.57 6.22 39.87
C PHE A 66 1.51 6.67 38.86
N ARG A 67 0.98 7.88 39.02
CA ARG A 67 0.00 8.47 38.11
C ARG A 67 0.59 8.68 36.71
N LYS A 68 1.81 9.23 36.59
CA LYS A 68 2.47 9.38 35.28
C LYS A 68 2.72 8.03 34.61
N MET A 69 3.10 7.01 35.37
CA MET A 69 3.32 5.67 34.86
C MET A 69 2.00 5.06 34.35
N HIS A 70 0.93 5.15 35.15
CA HIS A 70 -0.40 4.67 34.77
C HIS A 70 -0.95 5.41 33.54
N GLU A 71 -0.89 6.74 33.51
CA GLU A 71 -1.35 7.53 32.38
C GLU A 71 -0.59 7.17 31.09
N SER A 72 0.73 6.98 31.16
CA SER A 72 1.53 6.56 30.01
C SER A 72 1.18 5.14 29.55
N GLU A 73 0.96 4.22 30.48
CA GLU A 73 0.62 2.83 30.16
C GLU A 73 -0.78 2.70 29.57
N GLU A 74 -1.75 3.45 30.10
CA GLU A 74 -3.11 3.52 29.56
C GLU A 74 -3.12 4.17 28.17
N ARG A 75 -2.42 5.28 27.97
CA ARG A 75 -2.28 5.91 26.65
C ARG A 75 -1.62 4.97 25.65
N PHE A 76 -0.57 4.26 26.05
CA PHE A 76 0.09 3.25 25.20
C PHE A 76 -0.85 2.09 24.86
N ARG A 77 -1.63 1.60 25.84
CA ARG A 77 -2.67 0.59 25.60
C ARG A 77 -3.74 1.07 24.62
N GLN A 78 -4.20 2.31 24.77
CA GLN A 78 -5.20 2.90 23.86
C GLN A 78 -4.67 3.08 22.45
N ILE A 79 -3.45 3.61 22.28
CA ILE A 79 -2.83 3.79 20.96
C ILE A 79 -2.62 2.44 20.28
N ASN A 80 -2.11 1.43 21.00
CA ASN A 80 -1.94 0.09 20.44
C ASN A 80 -3.27 -0.59 20.09
N ALA A 81 -4.31 -0.39 20.90
CA ALA A 81 -5.63 -0.96 20.64
C ALA A 81 -6.36 -0.26 19.49
N ALA A 82 -6.16 1.05 19.33
CA ALA A 82 -6.74 1.86 18.25
C ALA A 82 -5.96 1.80 16.93
N ALA A 83 -4.74 1.24 16.95
CA ALA A 83 -3.95 1.08 15.75
C ALA A 83 -4.67 0.16 14.74
N LEU A 84 -4.86 0.68 13.52
CA LEU A 84 -5.47 -0.07 12.40
C LEU A 84 -4.56 -1.21 11.91
N ASN A 85 -3.25 -1.10 12.14
CA ASN A 85 -2.27 -2.11 11.78
C ASN A 85 -2.05 -3.09 12.95
N ALA A 86 -1.71 -4.33 12.61
CA ALA A 86 -1.29 -5.30 13.60
C ALA A 86 0.07 -4.88 14.17
N ILE A 87 0.16 -4.82 15.50
CA ILE A 87 1.37 -4.48 16.24
C ILE A 87 1.76 -5.69 17.08
N VAL A 88 2.99 -6.15 16.86
CA VAL A 88 3.58 -7.30 17.54
C VAL A 88 4.89 -6.85 18.17
N ILE A 89 5.06 -7.09 19.47
CA ILE A 89 6.34 -6.82 20.14
C ILE A 89 6.96 -8.15 20.55
N VAL A 90 8.25 -8.29 20.28
CA VAL A 90 9.02 -9.50 20.52
C VAL A 90 10.22 -9.16 21.40
N ASN A 91 10.44 -9.96 22.44
CA ASN A 91 11.59 -9.80 23.33
C ASN A 91 12.88 -10.36 22.73
N GLU A 92 13.97 -10.30 23.49
CA GLU A 92 15.29 -10.76 23.04
C GLU A 92 15.35 -12.28 22.79
N GLN A 93 14.43 -13.08 23.35
CA GLN A 93 14.36 -14.53 23.09
C GLN A 93 13.45 -14.88 21.91
N GLY A 94 12.96 -13.89 21.16
CA GLY A 94 12.07 -14.14 20.04
C GLY A 94 10.64 -14.45 20.45
N ARG A 95 10.28 -14.23 21.73
CA ARG A 95 8.94 -14.47 22.25
C ARG A 95 8.07 -13.23 22.15
N ILE A 96 6.82 -13.43 21.72
CA ILE A 96 5.83 -12.36 21.62
C ILE A 96 5.47 -11.88 23.03
N THR A 97 5.66 -10.59 23.31
CA THR A 97 5.29 -9.94 24.57
C THR A 97 4.07 -9.05 24.44
N ASN A 98 3.77 -8.58 23.22
CA ASN A 98 2.58 -7.79 22.94
C ASN A 98 1.92 -8.25 21.64
N TRP A 99 0.59 -8.27 21.68
CA TRP A 99 -0.28 -8.70 20.59
C TRP A 99 -1.56 -7.88 20.63
N ASN A 100 -1.66 -6.85 19.78
CA ASN A 100 -2.79 -5.92 19.80
C ASN A 100 -4.07 -6.51 19.19
N LEU A 101 -5.19 -5.78 19.26
CA LEU A 101 -6.48 -6.24 18.74
C LEU A 101 -6.43 -6.48 17.22
N ALA A 102 -5.77 -5.60 16.47
CA ALA A 102 -5.61 -5.77 15.02
C ALA A 102 -4.81 -7.04 14.67
N ALA A 103 -3.78 -7.38 15.46
CA ALA A 103 -3.04 -8.64 15.28
C ALA A 103 -3.93 -9.87 15.56
N GLN A 104 -4.80 -9.81 16.56
CA GLN A 104 -5.76 -10.89 16.81
C GLN A 104 -6.72 -11.09 15.64
N GLN A 105 -7.30 -9.99 15.14
CA GLN A 105 -8.22 -10.02 14.00
C GLN A 105 -7.52 -10.49 12.71
N MET A 106 -6.28 -10.06 12.51
CA MET A 106 -5.51 -10.41 11.31
C MET A 106 -5.08 -11.88 11.35
N PHE A 107 -4.43 -12.37 12.39
CA PHE A 107 -3.87 -13.74 12.36
C PHE A 107 -4.81 -14.80 12.94
N GLY A 108 -5.89 -14.42 13.63
CA GLY A 108 -6.86 -15.33 14.24
C GLY A 108 -6.41 -15.96 15.56
N TYR A 109 -5.24 -15.60 16.09
CA TYR A 109 -4.80 -15.99 17.43
C TYR A 109 -5.27 -14.98 18.47
N SER A 110 -5.82 -15.47 19.58
CA SER A 110 -6.08 -14.59 20.74
C SER A 110 -4.75 -14.10 21.34
N ARG A 111 -4.81 -13.02 22.11
CA ARG A 111 -3.62 -12.51 22.82
C ARG A 111 -3.02 -13.57 23.74
N GLU A 112 -3.86 -14.32 24.43
CA GLU A 112 -3.48 -15.36 25.38
C GLU A 112 -2.79 -16.55 24.68
N GLU A 113 -3.18 -16.85 23.44
CA GLU A 113 -2.55 -17.90 22.63
C GLU A 113 -1.21 -17.46 22.03
N ALA A 114 -1.12 -16.20 21.60
CA ALA A 114 0.05 -15.67 20.90
C ALA A 114 1.19 -15.24 21.85
N VAL A 115 0.85 -14.60 22.98
CA VAL A 115 1.86 -14.10 23.92
C VAL A 115 2.63 -15.26 24.55
N GLY A 116 3.95 -15.15 24.57
CA GLY A 116 4.88 -16.18 25.04
C GLY A 116 5.33 -17.15 23.96
N GLN A 117 4.64 -17.25 22.82
CA GLN A 117 5.06 -18.08 21.69
C GLN A 117 6.25 -17.48 20.95
N LEU A 118 7.02 -18.34 20.26
CA LEU A 118 8.11 -17.90 19.40
C LEU A 118 7.56 -17.33 18.09
N MET A 119 7.85 -16.07 17.82
CA MET A 119 7.32 -15.35 16.65
C MET A 119 7.70 -16.05 15.34
N HIS A 120 8.96 -16.49 15.21
CA HIS A 120 9.49 -17.15 14.01
C HIS A 120 8.92 -18.56 13.76
N GLN A 121 8.19 -19.14 14.72
CA GLN A 121 7.46 -20.40 14.54
C GLN A 121 5.98 -20.17 14.22
N LEU A 122 5.40 -19.09 14.75
CA LEU A 122 3.96 -18.83 14.69
C LEU A 122 3.52 -18.14 13.39
N LEU A 123 4.23 -17.08 12.97
CA LEU A 123 3.77 -16.20 11.89
C LEU A 123 4.32 -16.57 10.50
N PRO A 124 5.60 -16.94 10.33
CA PRO A 124 6.12 -17.29 9.02
C PRO A 124 5.59 -18.65 8.55
N PRO A 125 5.25 -18.80 7.25
CA PRO A 125 5.04 -20.09 6.62
C PRO A 125 6.22 -21.04 6.87
N PRO A 126 6.01 -22.37 6.94
CA PRO A 126 7.05 -23.34 7.27
C PRO A 126 8.35 -23.18 6.47
N ARG A 127 8.23 -22.81 5.18
CA ARG A 127 9.38 -22.59 4.27
C ARG A 127 10.27 -21.41 4.63
N TYR A 128 9.78 -20.44 5.40
CA TYR A 128 10.53 -19.24 5.81
C TYR A 128 10.98 -19.26 7.27
N ARG A 129 10.66 -20.31 8.04
CA ARG A 129 10.96 -20.36 9.48
C ARG A 129 12.46 -20.38 9.77
N ALA A 130 13.24 -21.14 9.00
CA ALA A 130 14.70 -21.20 9.16
C ALA A 130 15.36 -19.82 8.91
N ASP A 131 14.94 -19.13 7.85
CA ASP A 131 15.44 -17.78 7.55
C ASP A 131 15.03 -16.76 8.61
N ALA A 132 13.80 -16.86 9.14
CA ALA A 132 13.33 -16.01 10.22
C ALA A 132 14.10 -16.26 11.53
N GLU A 133 14.44 -17.51 11.84
CA GLU A 133 15.24 -17.89 13.00
C GLU A 133 16.68 -17.37 12.88
N HIS A 134 17.33 -17.58 11.73
CA HIS A 134 18.67 -17.03 11.47
C HIS A 134 18.68 -15.49 11.49
N GLY A 135 17.66 -14.85 10.91
CA GLY A 135 17.50 -13.40 10.94
C GLY A 135 17.32 -12.87 12.37
N PHE A 136 16.61 -13.60 13.21
CA PHE A 136 16.42 -13.24 14.62
C PHE A 136 17.71 -13.42 15.44
N ALA A 137 18.47 -14.49 15.23
CA ALA A 137 19.76 -14.67 15.91
C ALA A 137 20.72 -13.50 15.64
N ARG A 138 20.81 -13.03 14.38
CA ARG A 138 21.59 -11.84 14.04
C ARG A 138 21.05 -10.56 14.71
N PHE A 139 19.73 -10.42 14.77
CA PHE A 139 19.07 -9.30 15.43
C PHE A 139 19.37 -9.26 16.93
N GLU A 140 19.40 -10.41 17.60
CA GLU A 140 19.71 -10.50 19.03
C GLU A 140 21.11 -9.93 19.34
N GLU A 141 22.09 -10.17 18.48
CA GLU A 141 23.46 -9.69 18.68
C GLU A 141 23.63 -8.21 18.30
N THR A 142 23.10 -7.82 17.14
CA THR A 142 23.45 -6.54 16.50
C THR A 142 22.34 -5.48 16.55
N GLY A 143 21.09 -5.90 16.74
CA GLY A 143 19.90 -5.06 16.53
C GLY A 143 19.58 -4.84 15.05
N GLU A 144 20.33 -5.46 14.15
CA GLU A 144 20.18 -5.36 12.70
C GLU A 144 19.69 -6.67 12.11
N GLY A 145 19.05 -6.58 10.95
CA GLY A 145 18.56 -7.74 10.23
C GLY A 145 18.13 -7.37 8.82
N PRO A 146 17.89 -8.37 7.95
CA PRO A 146 17.56 -8.13 6.55
C PRO A 146 16.27 -7.30 6.36
N VAL A 147 15.34 -7.41 7.31
CA VAL A 147 14.02 -6.77 7.33
C VAL A 147 13.90 -5.62 8.34
N VAL A 148 14.97 -5.33 9.09
CA VAL A 148 14.97 -4.27 10.11
C VAL A 148 15.16 -2.91 9.45
N GLY A 149 14.33 -1.93 9.82
CA GLY A 149 14.40 -0.57 9.29
C GLY A 149 13.93 -0.43 7.83
N LYS A 150 13.33 -1.47 7.25
CA LYS A 150 12.78 -1.48 5.89
C LYS A 150 11.32 -1.92 5.90
N VAL A 151 10.58 -1.46 4.89
CA VAL A 151 9.25 -1.97 4.57
C VAL A 151 9.44 -3.12 3.57
N THR A 152 9.00 -4.33 3.94
CA THR A 152 9.17 -5.52 3.08
C THR A 152 7.85 -6.25 2.92
N GLU A 153 7.53 -6.67 1.69
CA GLU A 153 6.39 -7.54 1.41
C GLU A 153 6.81 -9.01 1.58
N ILE A 154 6.15 -9.73 2.48
CA ILE A 154 6.42 -11.16 2.74
C ILE A 154 5.11 -11.93 2.93
N ALA A 155 5.16 -13.26 2.91
CA ALA A 155 4.01 -14.10 3.23
C ALA A 155 3.97 -14.39 4.74
N ALA A 156 2.76 -14.37 5.30
CA ALA A 156 2.49 -14.76 6.66
C ALA A 156 1.40 -15.85 6.72
N LEU A 157 1.33 -16.54 7.85
CA LEU A 157 0.42 -17.66 8.10
C LEU A 157 -0.60 -17.27 9.18
N ARG A 158 -1.89 -17.45 8.90
CA ARG A 158 -2.96 -17.33 9.90
C ARG A 158 -3.11 -18.63 10.70
N LYS A 159 -3.87 -18.58 11.79
CA LYS A 159 -4.18 -19.75 12.63
C LYS A 159 -4.87 -20.90 11.88
N ASP A 160 -5.69 -20.58 10.88
CA ASP A 160 -6.36 -21.57 10.03
C ASP A 160 -5.43 -22.23 8.99
N GLY A 161 -4.16 -21.81 8.94
CA GLY A 161 -3.17 -22.31 7.98
C GLY A 161 -3.20 -21.59 6.63
N SER A 162 -4.07 -20.60 6.43
CA SER A 162 -4.07 -19.78 5.21
C SER A 162 -2.85 -18.87 5.17
N GLU A 163 -2.21 -18.82 4.00
CA GLU A 163 -1.14 -17.89 3.73
C GLU A 163 -1.69 -16.60 3.11
N PHE A 164 -1.17 -15.46 3.54
CA PHE A 164 -1.57 -14.17 3.01
C PHE A 164 -0.38 -13.21 2.92
N PRO A 165 -0.36 -12.30 1.93
CA PRO A 165 0.71 -11.33 1.80
C PRO A 165 0.55 -10.22 2.83
N ILE A 166 1.65 -9.90 3.50
CA ILE A 166 1.76 -8.80 4.45
C ILE A 166 2.86 -7.84 4.05
N GLU A 167 2.67 -6.58 4.42
CA GLU A 167 3.72 -5.58 4.47
C GLU A 167 4.21 -5.49 5.92
N LEU A 168 5.49 -5.78 6.13
CA LEU A 168 6.14 -5.84 7.44
C LEU A 168 7.15 -4.71 7.57
N SER A 169 7.07 -3.98 8.68
CA SER A 169 8.06 -3.00 9.13
C SER A 169 8.56 -3.37 10.52
N ILE A 170 9.86 -3.56 10.68
CA ILE A 170 10.47 -3.90 11.98
C ILE A 170 11.31 -2.74 12.50
N LEU A 171 11.02 -2.34 13.74
CA LEU A 171 11.82 -1.38 14.52
C LEU A 171 12.58 -2.11 15.63
N ALA A 172 13.87 -1.81 15.74
CA ALA A 172 14.74 -2.30 16.80
C ALA A 172 14.75 -1.31 17.98
N VAL A 173 14.52 -1.81 19.21
CA VAL A 173 14.54 -0.98 20.42
C VAL A 173 15.35 -1.68 21.51
N LYS A 174 16.23 -0.95 22.20
CA LYS A 174 16.91 -1.48 23.40
C LYS A 174 16.06 -1.26 24.64
N VAL A 175 15.73 -2.34 25.33
CA VAL A 175 15.09 -2.33 26.65
C VAL A 175 16.02 -3.01 27.64
N LYS A 176 16.45 -2.30 28.69
CA LYS A 176 17.39 -2.81 29.71
C LYS A 176 18.68 -3.42 29.11
N GLY A 177 19.18 -2.81 28.03
CA GLY A 177 20.40 -3.25 27.33
C GLY A 177 20.21 -4.42 26.36
N ARG A 178 18.99 -4.96 26.22
CA ARG A 178 18.67 -6.07 25.32
C ARG A 178 17.81 -5.60 24.14
N TRP A 179 18.06 -6.16 22.96
CA TRP A 179 17.31 -5.83 21.75
C TRP A 179 15.91 -6.45 21.77
N ASN A 180 14.91 -5.63 21.47
CA ASN A 180 13.50 -6.00 21.32
C ASN A 180 13.03 -5.51 19.95
N ALA A 181 12.17 -6.29 19.30
CA ALA A 181 11.63 -5.95 17.98
C ALA A 181 10.18 -5.50 18.11
N ILE A 182 9.83 -4.41 17.42
CA ILE A 182 8.45 -3.99 17.21
C ILE A 182 8.13 -4.20 15.73
N GLY A 183 7.25 -5.15 15.45
CA GLY A 183 6.71 -5.41 14.12
C GLY A 183 5.39 -4.69 13.91
N ILE A 184 5.32 -3.85 12.89
CA ILE A 184 4.08 -3.28 12.36
C ILE A 184 3.75 -4.03 11.09
N ILE A 185 2.56 -4.62 11.06
CA ILE A 185 2.12 -5.53 10.02
C ILE A 185 0.83 -5.01 9.41
N ARG A 186 0.79 -4.94 8.08
CA ARG A 186 -0.38 -4.56 7.30
C ARG A 186 -0.72 -5.69 6.33
N ASP A 187 -2.00 -6.07 6.32
CA ASP A 187 -2.52 -7.01 5.32
C ASP A 187 -2.61 -6.28 3.96
N ILE A 188 -1.95 -6.84 2.95
CA ILE A 188 -1.94 -6.29 1.59
C ILE A 188 -2.66 -7.19 0.58
N THR A 189 -3.48 -8.14 1.07
CA THR A 189 -4.23 -9.09 0.23
C THR A 189 -5.08 -8.36 -0.81
N GLU A 190 -5.89 -7.38 -0.39
CA GLU A 190 -6.77 -6.65 -1.31
C GLU A 190 -5.98 -5.79 -2.30
N ARG A 191 -4.85 -5.21 -1.87
CA ARG A 191 -3.94 -4.49 -2.77
C ARG A 191 -3.36 -5.43 -3.83
N LYS A 192 -2.87 -6.61 -3.45
CA LYS A 192 -2.31 -7.61 -4.38
C LYS A 192 -3.35 -8.15 -5.35
N LYS A 193 -4.58 -8.41 -4.89
CA LYS A 193 -5.68 -8.82 -5.77
C LYS A 193 -6.00 -7.73 -6.80
N ALA A 194 -6.04 -6.47 -6.38
CA ALA A 194 -6.29 -5.35 -7.30
C ALA A 194 -5.14 -5.15 -8.30
N GLU A 195 -3.89 -5.27 -7.85
CA GLU A 195 -2.69 -5.22 -8.71
C GLU A 195 -2.73 -6.34 -9.77
N GLU A 196 -3.09 -7.56 -9.37
CA GLU A 196 -3.18 -8.70 -10.29
C GLU A 196 -4.33 -8.56 -11.29
N ALA A 197 -5.52 -8.18 -10.83
CA ALA A 197 -6.66 -7.94 -11.72
C ALA A 197 -6.34 -6.84 -12.75
N LEU A 198 -5.69 -5.76 -12.33
CA LEU A 198 -5.24 -4.71 -13.24
C LEU A 198 -4.22 -5.23 -14.27
N ARG A 199 -3.29 -6.08 -13.83
CA ARG A 199 -2.28 -6.71 -14.70
C ARG A 199 -2.94 -7.60 -15.76
N GLU A 200 -3.92 -8.40 -15.36
CA GLU A 200 -4.70 -9.24 -16.29
C GLU A 200 -5.43 -8.39 -17.34
N HIS A 201 -6.10 -7.32 -16.91
CA HIS A 201 -6.82 -6.42 -17.82
C HIS A 201 -5.86 -5.70 -18.80
N GLN A 202 -4.66 -5.33 -18.34
CA GLN A 202 -3.64 -4.73 -19.21
C GLN A 202 -3.15 -5.70 -20.29
N ILE A 203 -2.99 -6.99 -19.94
CA ILE A 203 -2.61 -8.02 -20.91
C ILE A 203 -3.73 -8.24 -21.92
N GLU A 204 -4.99 -8.34 -21.47
CA GLU A 204 -6.15 -8.50 -22.34
C GLU A 204 -6.31 -7.33 -23.31
N LEU A 205 -6.25 -6.09 -22.82
CA LEU A 205 -6.32 -4.89 -23.65
C LEU A 205 -5.19 -4.82 -24.68
N LYS A 206 -3.98 -5.27 -24.31
CA LYS A 206 -2.85 -5.30 -25.24
C LYS A 206 -3.10 -6.29 -26.38
N LEU A 207 -3.60 -7.48 -26.06
CA LEU A 207 -3.94 -8.49 -27.08
C LEU A 207 -5.06 -8.00 -28.00
N GLN A 208 -6.13 -7.42 -27.45
CA GLN A 208 -7.22 -6.85 -28.24
C GLN A 208 -6.74 -5.71 -29.16
N ASN A 209 -5.83 -4.86 -28.69
CA ASN A 209 -5.24 -3.81 -29.53
C ASN A 209 -4.39 -4.39 -30.67
N GLU A 210 -3.61 -5.43 -30.42
CA GLU A 210 -2.81 -6.11 -31.46
C GLU A 210 -3.71 -6.79 -32.50
N GLU A 211 -4.80 -7.43 -32.07
CA GLU A 211 -5.82 -8.02 -32.96
C GLU A 211 -6.52 -6.95 -33.80
N LEU A 212 -6.95 -5.84 -33.18
CA LEU A 212 -7.61 -4.74 -33.87
C LEU A 212 -6.68 -4.13 -34.93
N GLN A 213 -5.40 -3.93 -34.61
CA GLN A 213 -4.43 -3.42 -35.58
C GLN A 213 -4.25 -4.35 -36.78
N ARG A 214 -4.22 -5.68 -36.56
CA ARG A 214 -4.16 -6.65 -37.66
C ARG A 214 -5.40 -6.61 -38.54
N ALA A 215 -6.58 -6.58 -37.92
CA ALA A 215 -7.84 -6.49 -38.66
C ALA A 215 -7.92 -5.19 -39.48
N GLN A 216 -7.43 -4.07 -38.94
CA GLN A 216 -7.35 -2.80 -39.66
C GLN A 216 -6.41 -2.88 -40.86
N MET A 217 -5.19 -3.43 -40.69
CA MET A 217 -4.25 -3.60 -41.79
C MET A 217 -4.80 -4.51 -42.91
N GLU A 218 -5.47 -5.60 -42.53
CA GLU A 218 -6.10 -6.51 -43.49
C GLU A 218 -7.25 -5.82 -44.26
N LEU A 219 -8.07 -5.04 -43.54
CA LEU A 219 -9.14 -4.26 -44.16
C LEU A 219 -8.59 -3.21 -45.12
N GLU A 220 -7.53 -2.48 -44.74
CA GLU A 220 -6.88 -1.50 -45.61
C GLU A 220 -6.30 -2.15 -46.86
N ALA A 221 -5.60 -3.29 -46.73
CA ALA A 221 -5.08 -4.04 -47.85
C ALA A 221 -6.19 -4.54 -48.79
N THR A 222 -7.27 -5.07 -48.21
CA THR A 222 -8.45 -5.54 -48.96
C THR A 222 -9.12 -4.37 -49.70
N HIS A 223 -9.26 -3.22 -49.04
CA HIS A 223 -9.87 -2.04 -49.63
C HIS A 223 -9.02 -1.46 -50.77
N ALA A 224 -7.70 -1.39 -50.60
CA ALA A 224 -6.78 -0.98 -51.67
C ALA A 224 -6.87 -1.92 -52.89
N HIS A 225 -6.87 -3.23 -52.64
CA HIS A 225 -7.02 -4.23 -53.70
C HIS A 225 -8.36 -4.10 -54.45
N TYR A 226 -9.46 -3.86 -53.72
CA TYR A 226 -10.77 -3.63 -54.32
C TYR A 226 -10.79 -2.37 -55.20
N ILE A 227 -10.19 -1.27 -54.73
CA ILE A 227 -10.10 -0.03 -55.52
C ILE A 227 -9.33 -0.28 -56.82
N GLU A 228 -8.19 -0.98 -56.76
CA GLU A 228 -7.41 -1.31 -57.96
C GLU A 228 -8.22 -2.15 -58.95
N LEU A 229 -8.89 -3.21 -58.48
CA LEU A 229 -9.74 -4.04 -59.32
C LEU A 229 -10.89 -3.25 -59.96
N TYR A 230 -11.54 -2.38 -59.19
CA TYR A 230 -12.62 -1.51 -59.67
C TYR A 230 -12.13 -0.51 -60.71
N ASP A 231 -11.04 0.21 -60.41
CA ASP A 231 -10.50 1.26 -61.27
C ASP A 231 -9.89 0.70 -62.57
N LEU A 232 -9.27 -0.48 -62.52
CA LEU A 232 -8.61 -1.13 -63.66
C LEU A 232 -9.51 -2.14 -64.41
N ALA A 233 -10.78 -2.28 -64.04
CA ALA A 233 -11.69 -3.17 -64.74
C ALA A 233 -11.81 -2.78 -66.23
N PRO A 234 -11.81 -3.76 -67.17
CA PRO A 234 -11.92 -3.48 -68.60
C PRO A 234 -13.30 -2.93 -69.01
N VAL A 235 -14.28 -2.96 -68.10
CA VAL A 235 -15.63 -2.45 -68.29
C VAL A 235 -15.78 -1.14 -67.52
N GLY A 236 -16.45 -0.16 -68.14
CA GLY A 236 -16.80 1.09 -67.47
C GLY A 236 -17.91 0.88 -66.44
N TYR A 237 -17.61 1.17 -65.17
CA TYR A 237 -18.58 1.15 -64.08
C TYR A 237 -18.87 2.57 -63.62
N CYS A 238 -20.15 2.91 -63.49
CA CYS A 238 -20.56 4.10 -62.76
C CYS A 238 -21.81 3.80 -61.92
N THR A 239 -21.84 4.35 -60.72
CA THR A 239 -23.00 4.32 -59.83
C THR A 239 -23.70 5.64 -59.94
N VAL A 240 -25.00 5.62 -60.24
CA VAL A 240 -25.81 6.82 -60.39
C VAL A 240 -26.84 6.87 -59.27
N ALA A 241 -26.96 8.02 -58.61
CA ALA A 241 -27.99 8.29 -57.62
C ALA A 241 -29.36 8.17 -58.28
N GLU A 242 -30.21 7.35 -57.70
CA GLU A 242 -31.53 7.06 -58.22
C GLU A 242 -32.37 8.35 -58.33
N GLU A 243 -32.61 9.09 -57.26
CA GLU A 243 -33.50 10.25 -57.33
C GLU A 243 -33.01 11.38 -58.27
N THR A 244 -31.71 11.64 -58.31
CA THR A 244 -31.16 12.83 -58.96
C THR A 244 -30.49 12.56 -60.31
N GLY A 245 -30.16 11.30 -60.61
CA GLY A 245 -29.39 10.91 -61.78
C GLY A 245 -27.92 11.37 -61.73
N LEU A 246 -27.41 11.71 -60.55
CA LEU A 246 -26.04 12.15 -60.35
C LEU A 246 -25.08 10.97 -60.29
N ILE A 247 -23.95 11.04 -60.98
CA ILE A 247 -22.89 10.04 -60.87
C ILE A 247 -22.27 10.15 -59.47
N LEU A 248 -22.42 9.11 -58.65
CA LEU A 248 -21.86 9.02 -57.30
C LEU A 248 -20.45 8.44 -57.32
N GLN A 249 -20.22 7.45 -58.17
CA GLN A 249 -18.93 6.78 -58.36
C GLN A 249 -18.75 6.45 -59.83
N ALA A 250 -17.51 6.43 -60.30
CA ALA A 250 -17.11 6.08 -61.66
C ALA A 250 -15.71 5.47 -61.61
N ASN A 251 -15.43 4.42 -62.36
CA ASN A 251 -14.08 3.88 -62.48
C ASN A 251 -13.26 4.63 -63.55
N LEU A 252 -11.95 4.37 -63.63
CA LEU A 252 -11.09 5.04 -64.62
C LEU A 252 -11.48 4.68 -66.06
N THR A 253 -11.95 3.45 -66.29
CA THR A 253 -12.35 3.01 -67.64
C THR A 253 -13.54 3.79 -68.18
N VAL A 254 -14.61 4.01 -67.40
CA VAL A 254 -15.74 4.83 -67.87
C VAL A 254 -15.34 6.29 -68.06
N ALA A 255 -14.42 6.80 -67.23
CA ALA A 255 -13.89 8.15 -67.38
C ALA A 255 -13.13 8.32 -68.70
N ALA A 256 -12.27 7.35 -69.03
CA ALA A 256 -11.56 7.29 -70.30
C ALA A 256 -12.51 7.14 -71.50
N MET A 257 -13.53 6.27 -71.40
CA MET A 257 -14.53 6.08 -72.46
C MET A 257 -15.31 7.37 -72.76
N LEU A 258 -15.66 8.14 -71.74
CA LEU A 258 -16.36 9.42 -71.88
C LEU A 258 -15.41 10.58 -72.23
N GLY A 259 -14.10 10.39 -72.18
CA GLY A 259 -13.11 11.43 -72.45
C GLY A 259 -13.07 12.55 -71.41
N VAL A 260 -13.47 12.27 -70.16
CA VAL A 260 -13.58 13.25 -69.08
C VAL A 260 -12.83 12.76 -67.85
N ASP A 261 -12.20 13.68 -67.12
CA ASP A 261 -11.55 13.36 -65.84
C ASP A 261 -12.57 12.76 -64.85
N ARG A 262 -12.16 11.73 -64.10
CA ARG A 262 -13.03 11.05 -63.12
C ARG A 262 -13.61 12.04 -62.12
N GLY A 263 -12.79 12.96 -61.60
CA GLY A 263 -13.24 13.97 -60.63
C GLY A 263 -14.28 14.92 -61.19
N ALA A 264 -14.24 15.20 -62.50
CA ALA A 264 -15.22 16.01 -63.20
C ALA A 264 -16.51 15.27 -63.55
N LEU A 265 -16.51 13.93 -63.55
CA LEU A 265 -17.72 13.10 -63.74
C LEU A 265 -18.54 12.98 -62.46
N ILE A 266 -17.89 12.87 -61.30
CA ILE A 266 -18.59 12.75 -60.01
C ILE A 266 -19.46 13.99 -59.76
N LYS A 267 -20.69 13.77 -59.30
CA LYS A 267 -21.75 14.78 -59.10
C LYS A 267 -22.22 15.48 -60.38
N GLN A 268 -21.90 14.98 -61.57
CA GLN A 268 -22.58 15.38 -62.80
C GLN A 268 -23.80 14.50 -63.05
N ARG A 269 -24.81 15.04 -63.75
CA ARG A 269 -25.96 14.25 -64.18
C ARG A 269 -25.58 13.38 -65.39
N ILE A 270 -25.85 12.08 -65.29
CA ILE A 270 -25.44 11.09 -66.30
C ILE A 270 -25.99 11.38 -67.70
N PHE A 271 -27.21 11.95 -67.81
CA PHE A 271 -27.83 12.26 -69.10
C PHE A 271 -27.00 13.23 -69.96
N ARG A 272 -26.13 14.05 -69.33
CA ARG A 272 -25.24 14.98 -70.04
C ARG A 272 -24.23 14.28 -70.94
N PHE A 273 -23.96 13.00 -70.66
CA PHE A 273 -23.02 12.16 -71.41
C PHE A 273 -23.73 11.20 -72.38
N ILE A 274 -25.06 11.33 -72.51
CA ILE A 274 -25.88 10.58 -73.47
C ILE A 274 -26.18 11.50 -74.66
N LEU A 275 -26.11 10.97 -75.87
CA LEU A 275 -26.42 11.71 -77.10
C LEU A 275 -27.83 12.31 -77.01
N PRO A 276 -28.05 13.57 -77.47
CA PRO A 276 -29.35 14.23 -77.35
C PRO A 276 -30.52 13.41 -77.91
N GLU A 277 -30.28 12.65 -78.97
CA GLU A 277 -31.28 11.80 -79.65
C GLU A 277 -31.73 10.61 -78.77
N ASP A 278 -30.91 10.17 -77.82
CA ASP A 278 -31.15 9.00 -76.96
C ASP A 278 -31.60 9.38 -75.52
N GLN A 279 -31.63 10.67 -75.18
CA GLN A 279 -31.96 11.13 -73.82
C GLN A 279 -33.40 10.82 -73.42
N ASP A 280 -34.35 10.91 -74.35
CA ASP A 280 -35.75 10.57 -74.11
C ASP A 280 -35.94 9.08 -73.82
N ILE A 281 -35.21 8.23 -74.55
CA ILE A 281 -35.19 6.78 -74.35
C ILE A 281 -34.64 6.46 -72.95
N TYR A 282 -33.54 7.11 -72.56
CA TYR A 282 -32.95 6.95 -71.24
C TYR A 282 -33.89 7.41 -70.11
N TYR A 283 -34.57 8.55 -70.29
CA TYR A 283 -35.53 9.05 -69.31
C TYR A 283 -36.71 8.09 -69.13
N LEU A 284 -37.26 7.55 -70.23
CA LEU A 284 -38.33 6.55 -70.20
C LEU A 284 -37.86 5.24 -69.56
N PHE A 285 -36.65 4.79 -69.86
CA PHE A 285 -36.05 3.61 -69.24
C PHE A 285 -35.94 3.77 -67.71
N ARG A 286 -35.40 4.91 -67.26
CA ARG A 286 -35.28 5.26 -65.84
C ARG A 286 -36.61 5.34 -65.12
N LYS A 287 -37.64 5.86 -65.78
CA LYS A 287 -39.00 5.97 -65.21
C LYS A 287 -39.68 4.60 -65.07
N ASN A 288 -39.38 3.66 -65.97
CA ASN A 288 -40.00 2.34 -65.99
C ASN A 288 -39.28 1.28 -65.13
N HIS A 289 -38.02 1.54 -64.73
CA HIS A 289 -37.18 0.58 -63.99
C HIS A 289 -36.57 1.18 -62.70
N GLY A 290 -37.16 2.25 -62.17
CA GLY A 290 -36.73 2.93 -60.93
C GLY A 290 -37.70 2.72 -59.76
N ASP A 291 -38.15 1.47 -59.59
CA ASP A 291 -38.80 0.92 -58.37
C ASP A 291 -37.98 -0.29 -57.89
#